data_AF-A0A915HS81-F1
#
_entry.id   AF-A0A915HS81-F1
#
_cell.length_a   1.000
_cell.length_b   1.000
_cell.length_c   1.000
_cell.angle_alpha   90.00
_cell.angle_beta   90.00
_cell.angle_gamma   90.00
#
_symmetry.space_group_name_H-M   'P 1'
#
loop_
_entity.id
_entity.type
_entity.pdbx_description
1 polymer ?
#
loop_
_entity_poly.entity_id
_entity_poly.type
_entity_poly.pdbx_seq_one_letter_code
_entity_poly.pdbx_strand_id
1 'polypeptide(L)'
;MHLKCDCLILNSRQQSMMKKKPSRCILTYGTVKKKAFLRIINQSQKDLLTCPLENNVEKFFDKFLRDGKLTVRFKEPSLEVLIS
;
A
#
# COMPACT_ATOMS: atom_id res chain seq x y z
N MET A 1 -9.42 4.82 -10.58
CA MET A 1 -8.33 5.82 -10.65
C MET A 1 -7.01 5.09 -10.44
N HIS A 2 -5.97 5.46 -11.19
CA HIS A 2 -4.62 4.88 -11.07
C HIS A 2 -3.64 5.97 -10.65
N LEU A 3 -2.77 5.65 -9.68
CA LEU A 3 -1.67 6.52 -9.24
C LEU A 3 -0.35 5.77 -9.43
N LYS A 4 0.59 6.41 -10.12
CA LYS A 4 1.98 5.92 -10.25
C LYS A 4 2.83 6.63 -9.22
N CYS A 5 3.38 5.89 -8.28
CA CYS A 5 4.15 6.43 -7.16
C CYS A 5 5.18 5.42 -6.68
N ASP A 6 6.11 5.87 -5.86
CA ASP A 6 7.07 4.96 -5.25
C ASP A 6 6.47 4.47 -3.94
N CYS A 7 6.36 3.15 -3.80
CA CYS A 7 5.78 2.56 -2.60
C CYS A 7 6.78 1.65 -1.90
N LEU A 8 6.78 1.71 -0.57
CA LEU A 8 7.43 0.73 0.29
C LEU A 8 6.36 -0.09 1.00
N ILE A 9 6.36 -1.41 0.77
CA ILE A 9 5.39 -2.33 1.36
C ILE A 9 6.09 -3.13 2.46
N LEU A 10 5.67 -2.89 3.70
CA LEU A 10 6.16 -3.56 4.89
C LEU A 10 5.10 -4.55 5.37
N ASN A 11 5.51 -5.80 5.64
CA ASN A 11 4.62 -6.78 6.25
C ASN A 11 4.83 -6.74 7.76
N SER A 12 3.81 -6.31 8.49
CA SER A 12 3.89 -6.08 9.94
C SER A 12 4.18 -7.37 10.72
N ARG A 13 3.84 -8.53 10.15
CA ARG A 13 4.09 -9.85 10.76
C ARG A 13 5.47 -10.42 10.43
N GLN A 14 6.09 -9.99 9.34
CA GLN A 14 7.46 -10.38 8.99
C GLN A 14 8.42 -9.27 9.40
N GLN A 15 8.84 -9.26 10.66
CA GLN A 15 9.86 -8.37 11.24
C GLN A 15 11.28 -8.57 10.66
N SER A 16 11.42 -9.17 9.47
CA SER A 16 12.71 -9.17 8.78
C SER A 16 12.95 -7.76 8.25
N MET A 17 13.67 -6.96 9.05
CA MET A 17 14.24 -5.66 8.69
C MET A 17 15.31 -5.79 7.59
N MET A 18 15.04 -6.52 6.51
CA MET A 18 15.78 -6.29 5.28
C MET A 18 15.38 -4.91 4.80
N LYS A 19 16.38 -4.05 4.59
CA LYS A 19 16.28 -2.70 4.02
C LYS A 19 15.53 -2.75 2.68
N LYS A 20 14.21 -2.86 2.71
CA LYS A 20 13.39 -2.83 1.51
C LYS A 20 13.47 -1.41 0.97
N LYS A 21 13.90 -1.30 -0.28
CA LYS A 21 13.91 -0.01 -0.99
C LYS A 21 12.51 0.25 -1.54
N PRO A 22 12.07 1.52 -1.61
CA PRO A 22 10.87 1.87 -2.35
C PRO A 22 10.94 1.30 -3.77
N SER A 23 9.83 0.74 -4.24
CA SER A 23 9.69 0.23 -5.60
C SER A 23 8.63 1.04 -6.34
N ARG A 24 8.82 1.22 -7.66
CA ARG A 24 7.82 1.88 -8.49
C ARG A 24 6.57 1.01 -8.55
N CYS A 25 5.46 1.55 -8.06
CA CYS A 25 4.20 0.84 -7.96
C CYS A 25 3.09 1.58 -8.70
N ILE A 26 2.12 0.80 -9.18
CA ILE A 26 0.83 1.34 -9.62
C ILE A 26 -0.18 1.02 -8.52
N LEU A 27 -0.70 2.06 -7.88
CA LEU A 27 -1.84 1.99 -6.99
C LEU A 27 -3.11 2.13 -7.80
N THR A 28 -4.01 1.16 -7.67
CA THR A 28 -5.31 1.18 -8.33
C THR A 28 -6.40 1.02 -7.30
N TYR A 29 -7.28 2.03 -7.23
CA TYR A 29 -8.52 1.94 -6.47
C TYR A 29 -9.65 1.46 -7.39
N GLY A 30 -10.40 0.46 -6.96
CA GLY A 30 -11.56 -0.05 -7.68
C GLY A 30 -12.53 -0.83 -6.79
N THR A 31 -13.69 -1.17 -7.34
CA THR A 31 -14.73 -1.93 -6.65
C THR A 31 -14.97 -3.27 -7.32
N VAL A 32 -15.03 -4.36 -6.56
CA VAL A 32 -15.41 -5.69 -7.06
C VAL A 32 -16.58 -6.19 -6.22
N LYS A 33 -17.71 -6.55 -6.85
CA LYS A 33 -18.94 -7.00 -6.15
C LYS A 33 -19.35 -6.05 -5.00
N LYS A 34 -19.34 -4.73 -5.26
CA LYS A 34 -19.63 -3.64 -4.31
C LYS A 34 -18.62 -3.41 -3.17
N LYS A 35 -17.56 -4.20 -3.07
CA LYS A 35 -16.48 -3.99 -2.08
C LYS A 35 -15.36 -3.17 -2.69
N ALA A 36 -14.83 -2.19 -1.96
CA ALA A 36 -13.71 -1.36 -2.41
C ALA A 36 -12.37 -2.07 -2.14
N PHE A 37 -11.44 -1.97 -3.09
CA PHE A 37 -10.11 -2.59 -3.03
C PHE A 37 -9.03 -1.61 -3.47
N LEU A 38 -7.87 -1.69 -2.82
CA LEU A 38 -6.61 -1.15 -3.28
C LEU A 38 -5.76 -2.28 -3.85
N ARG A 39 -5.43 -2.17 -5.14
CA ARG A 39 -4.47 -3.04 -5.81
C ARG A 39 -3.14 -2.33 -5.91
N ILE A 40 -2.08 -3.01 -5.52
CA ILE A 40 -0.71 -2.52 -5.54
C ILE A 40 0.04 -3.43 -6.49
N ILE A 41 0.49 -2.88 -7.62
CA ILE A 41 1.24 -3.60 -8.63
C ILE A 41 2.68 -3.12 -8.55
N ASN A 42 3.58 -3.99 -8.08
CA ASN A 42 5.01 -3.71 -8.11
C ASN A 42 5.53 -3.99 -9.53
N GLN A 43 5.92 -2.94 -10.26
CA GLN A 43 6.35 -3.09 -11.65
C GLN A 43 7.65 -3.90 -11.77
N SER A 44 8.52 -3.85 -10.76
CA SER A 44 9.81 -4.52 -10.77
C SER A 44 9.72 -6.02 -10.49
N GLN A 45 8.74 -6.44 -9.68
CA GLN A 45 8.62 -7.83 -9.22
C GLN A 45 7.43 -8.58 -9.83
N LYS A 46 6.59 -7.91 -10.63
CA LYS A 46 5.30 -8.42 -11.14
C LYS A 46 4.37 -8.92 -10.02
N ASP A 47 4.60 -8.50 -8.79
CA ASP A 47 3.77 -8.85 -7.65
C ASP A 47 2.51 -7.98 -7.64
N LEU A 48 1.36 -8.64 -7.51
CA LEU A 48 0.05 -8.02 -7.34
C LEU A 48 -0.45 -8.29 -5.92
N LEU A 49 -0.52 -7.23 -5.11
CA LEU A 49 -1.18 -7.27 -3.82
C LEU A 49 -2.56 -6.63 -3.94
N THR A 50 -3.59 -7.33 -3.48
CA THR A 50 -4.96 -6.82 -3.45
C THR A 50 -5.43 -6.75 -2.01
N CYS A 51 -5.68 -5.53 -1.53
CA CYS A 51 -6.14 -5.27 -0.17
C CYS A 51 -7.60 -4.80 -0.23
N PRO A 52 -8.56 -5.50 0.39
CA PRO A 52 -9.88 -4.90 0.63
C PRO A 52 -9.70 -3.63 1.47
N LEU A 53 -10.55 -2.63 1.27
CA LEU A 53 -10.49 -1.37 2.01
C LEU A 53 -11.52 -1.32 3.14
N GLU A 54 -12.73 -1.79 2.84
CA GLU A 54 -13.86 -1.81 3.76
C GLU A 54 -13.52 -2.59 5.04
N ASN A 55 -13.52 -1.91 6.19
CA ASN A 55 -13.14 -2.42 7.51
C ASN A 55 -11.70 -2.96 7.66
N ASN A 56 -10.87 -2.84 6.62
CA ASN A 56 -9.53 -3.40 6.60
C ASN A 56 -8.44 -2.33 6.76
N VAL A 57 -8.73 -1.08 6.38
CA VAL A 57 -7.86 0.07 6.69
C VAL A 57 -7.95 0.35 8.19
N GLU A 58 -6.86 0.15 8.92
CA GLU A 58 -6.81 0.41 10.36
C GLU A 58 -6.58 1.89 10.64
N LYS A 59 -5.60 2.48 9.93
CA LYS A 59 -5.16 3.85 10.14
C LYS A 59 -4.62 4.45 8.84
N PHE A 60 -4.95 5.71 8.64
CA PHE A 60 -4.37 6.57 7.62
C PHE A 60 -3.45 7.58 8.33
N PHE A 61 -2.19 7.65 7.92
CA PHE A 61 -1.22 8.57 8.51
C PHE A 61 -0.70 9.52 7.43
N ASP A 62 -1.15 10.76 7.50
CA ASP A 62 -0.63 11.88 6.71
C ASP A 62 0.55 12.53 7.43
N LYS A 63 1.68 11.83 7.54
CA LYS A 63 2.85 12.46 8.17
C LYS A 63 3.63 13.29 7.15
N PHE A 64 3.30 14.58 7.17
CA PHE A 64 4.00 15.76 6.63
C PHE A 64 3.55 16.29 5.27
N LEU A 65 2.76 17.37 5.35
CA LEU A 65 2.44 18.36 4.30
C LEU A 65 3.67 18.97 3.58
N ARG A 66 4.91 18.61 3.97
CA ARG A 66 6.14 19.12 3.34
C ARG A 66 6.84 18.11 2.41
N ASP A 67 6.67 16.81 2.64
CA ASP A 67 7.42 15.76 1.91
C ASP A 67 6.56 14.90 0.98
N GLY A 68 5.23 15.10 0.98
CA GLY A 68 4.31 14.40 0.07
C GLY A 68 4.12 12.90 0.36
N LYS A 69 4.48 12.44 1.57
CA LYS A 69 4.44 11.02 1.93
C LYS A 69 3.16 10.64 2.65
N LEU A 70 2.55 9.55 2.21
CA LEU A 70 1.31 9.00 2.76
C LEU A 70 1.54 7.56 3.24
N THR A 71 1.11 7.23 4.46
CA THR A 71 1.18 5.84 4.96
C THR A 71 -0.21 5.29 5.26
N VAL A 72 -0.49 4.09 4.73
CA VAL A 72 -1.75 3.37 4.97
C VAL A 72 -1.46 2.03 5.66
N ARG A 73 -2.10 1.77 6.80
CA ARG A 73 -1.99 0.50 7.52
C ARG A 73 -3.23 -0.36 7.30
N PHE A 74 -3.01 -1.63 6.97
CA PHE A 74 -4.03 -2.64 6.74
C PHE A 74 -4.00 -3.73 7.81
N LYS A 75 -5.18 -4.23 8.19
CA LYS A 75 -5.34 -5.32 9.15
C LYS A 75 -5.01 -6.67 8.50
N GLU A 76 -5.56 -6.94 7.32
CA GLU A 76 -5.46 -8.19 6.58
C GLU A 76 -5.32 -7.98 5.05
N PRO A 77 -4.22 -8.42 4.42
CA PRO A 77 -2.99 -8.85 5.07
C PRO A 77 -2.41 -7.71 5.92
N SER A 78 -1.74 -8.06 7.02
CA SER A 78 -1.17 -7.07 7.93
C SER A 78 0.02 -6.38 7.26
N LEU A 79 -0.24 -5.21 6.68
CA LEU A 79 0.70 -4.47 5.83
C LEU A 79 0.70 -2.99 6.18
N GLU A 80 1.84 -2.35 5.98
CA GLU A 80 1.97 -0.90 5.89
C GLU A 80 2.46 -0.53 4.49
N VAL A 81 1.74 0.38 3.85
CA VAL A 81 2.06 0.89 2.53
C VAL A 81 2.47 2.34 2.70
N LEU A 82 3.75 2.62 2.53
CA LEU A 82 4.30 3.97 2.51
C LEU A 82 4.37 4.42 1.05
N ILE A 83 3.75 5.54 0.73
CA ILE A 83 3.62 6.12 -0.60
C ILE A 83 4.43 7.41 -0.60
N SER A 84 5.30 7.57 -1.58
CA SER A 84 6.16 8.74 -1.81
C SER A 84 6.10 9.21 -3.26
#